data_AF-A0A1M4NA43-F1
#
_entry.id   AF-A0A1M4NA43-F1
#
_cell.length_a   1.000
_cell.length_b   1.000
_cell.length_c   1.000
_cell.angle_alpha   90.00
_cell.angle_beta   90.00
_cell.angle_gamma   90.00
#
_symmetry.space_group_name_H-M   'P 1'
#
loop_
_entity.id
_entity.type
_entity.pdbx_description
1 polymer ?
#
loop_
_entity_poly.entity_id
_entity_poly.type
_entity_poly.pdbx_seq_one_letter_code
_entity_poly.pdbx_strand_id
1 'polypeptide(L)'
;MNTTPISIYTDGSYRDCKGGYSFVFDNAQEFNLPKIVFGVSSDSTSTSVELTAIIRAFQYLKAIGFKNHPIKIRCDVVDICRRLNKNTFNKWDASNWQKSSGNPITPNIQHWFMLSKLIKEYGYDNIKIQKAPKGDHHRIAHRYSRVGNKLDISEENILYILDSNKDPNKLKINQCKKMYISSFIEDLPAEKPWELPLPIPAPPPKKVAKKDESRIKWFDRNKLNTTMVELNKIILTEDIHLKAKEISFNGILKKLNSSDEITIPIAIRPIENGYYSLVAGFTLFSAAKILGKFEYIPCVITDLTHEDFFKYIESKNEENAKP
;
A
#
# COMPACT_ATOMS: atom_id res chain seq x y z
N MET A 1 16.99 -17.95 -28.78
CA MET A 1 18.06 -16.93 -28.86
C MET A 1 17.79 -15.92 -27.75
N ASN A 2 18.74 -15.66 -26.85
CA ASN A 2 18.59 -14.59 -25.85
C ASN A 2 18.74 -13.25 -26.57
N THR A 3 17.63 -12.59 -26.88
CA THR A 3 17.63 -11.23 -27.42
C THR A 3 18.04 -10.25 -26.33
N THR A 4 18.99 -9.37 -26.63
CA THR A 4 19.43 -8.31 -25.70
C THR A 4 18.22 -7.45 -25.32
N PRO A 5 17.96 -7.17 -24.03
CA PRO A 5 16.85 -6.33 -23.65
C PRO A 5 17.15 -4.84 -23.91
N ILE A 6 16.13 -4.08 -24.29
CA ILE A 6 16.18 -2.62 -24.34
C ILE A 6 16.31 -2.11 -22.91
N SER A 7 17.41 -1.44 -22.62
CA SER A 7 17.84 -1.07 -21.28
C SER A 7 17.53 0.41 -21.05
N ILE A 8 16.60 0.71 -20.13
CA ILE A 8 16.05 2.06 -19.91
C ILE A 8 16.25 2.49 -18.46
N TYR A 9 16.75 3.70 -18.25
CA TYR A 9 16.76 4.37 -16.96
C TYR A 9 15.65 5.40 -16.93
N THR A 10 14.87 5.47 -15.85
CA THR A 10 13.75 6.41 -15.68
C THR A 10 13.97 7.24 -14.42
N ASP A 11 13.55 8.50 -14.43
CA ASP A 11 13.54 9.39 -13.26
C ASP A 11 12.42 10.42 -13.36
N GLY A 12 11.85 10.77 -12.20
CA GLY A 12 10.83 11.78 -12.05
C GLY A 12 11.26 12.88 -11.07
N SER A 13 10.90 14.12 -11.38
CA SER A 13 11.13 15.27 -10.52
C SER A 13 9.82 16.02 -10.31
N TYR A 14 9.51 16.34 -9.06
CA TYR A 14 8.41 17.22 -8.72
C TYR A 14 8.96 18.45 -7.99
N ARG A 15 8.80 19.63 -8.58
CA ARG A 15 9.25 20.93 -8.04
C ARG A 15 8.32 22.03 -8.47
N ASP A 16 8.10 23.02 -7.60
CA ASP A 16 7.31 24.22 -7.92
C ASP A 16 5.92 23.88 -8.51
N CYS A 17 5.28 22.86 -7.92
CA CYS A 17 4.00 22.31 -8.36
C CYS A 17 3.96 21.76 -9.79
N LYS A 18 5.12 21.45 -10.39
CA LYS A 18 5.25 20.87 -11.73
C LYS A 18 6.01 19.55 -11.67
N GLY A 19 5.51 18.57 -12.42
CA GLY A 19 6.17 17.31 -12.68
C GLY A 19 7.02 17.38 -13.93
N GLY A 20 8.22 16.79 -13.88
CA GLY A 20 9.10 16.63 -15.02
C GLY A 20 9.66 15.22 -15.00
N TYR A 21 9.60 14.54 -16.13
CA TYR A 21 10.04 13.15 -16.25
C TYR A 21 11.06 13.00 -17.34
N SER A 22 11.88 11.95 -17.25
CA SER A 22 12.72 11.54 -18.36
C SER A 22 13.03 10.05 -18.33
N PHE A 23 13.49 9.57 -19.48
CA PHE A 23 14.06 8.25 -19.61
C PHE A 23 15.24 8.23 -20.60
N VAL A 24 16.20 7.36 -20.33
CA VAL A 24 17.48 7.27 -21.04
C VAL A 24 17.71 5.85 -21.51
N PHE A 25 18.01 5.69 -22.80
CA PHE A 25 18.36 4.40 -23.38
C PHE A 25 19.86 4.14 -23.21
N ASP A 26 20.18 3.05 -22.53
CA ASP A 26 21.55 2.64 -22.23
C ASP A 26 22.26 2.13 -23.49
N ASN A 27 21.60 1.20 -24.18
CA ASN A 27 22.01 0.58 -25.43
C ASN A 27 21.34 1.21 -26.66
N ALA A 28 21.21 2.54 -26.66
CA ALA A 28 20.45 3.25 -27.69
C ALA A 28 20.95 2.98 -29.12
N GLN A 29 22.27 2.88 -29.31
CA GLN A 29 22.88 2.62 -30.62
C GLN A 29 22.52 1.24 -31.20
N GLU A 30 22.40 0.21 -30.35
CA GLU A 30 22.06 -1.16 -30.77
C GLU A 30 20.66 -1.23 -31.41
N PHE A 31 19.75 -0.36 -30.96
CA PHE A 31 18.35 -0.33 -31.39
C PHE A 31 18.00 0.91 -32.23
N ASN A 32 18.99 1.73 -32.61
CA ASN A 32 18.79 3.03 -33.27
C ASN A 32 17.79 3.94 -32.52
N LEU A 33 17.84 3.91 -31.19
CA LEU A 33 17.01 4.71 -30.29
C LEU A 33 17.68 6.05 -29.95
N PRO A 34 16.90 7.08 -29.55
CA PRO A 34 17.48 8.31 -29.02
C PRO A 34 18.25 8.06 -27.72
N LYS A 35 19.14 8.98 -27.33
CA LYS A 35 19.81 8.84 -26.03
C LYS A 35 18.84 9.08 -24.89
N ILE A 36 18.06 10.16 -25.00
CA ILE A 36 17.24 10.71 -23.93
C ILE A 36 15.90 11.13 -24.50
N VAL A 37 14.85 10.90 -23.72
CA VAL A 37 13.52 11.46 -23.94
C VAL A 37 13.03 12.06 -22.63
N PHE A 38 12.40 13.22 -22.68
CA PHE A 38 11.87 13.89 -21.49
C PHE A 38 10.61 14.70 -21.80
N GLY A 39 9.91 15.12 -20.75
CA GLY A 39 8.71 15.91 -20.86
C GLY A 39 8.26 16.46 -19.51
N VAL A 40 7.09 17.07 -19.52
CA VAL A 40 6.42 17.66 -18.35
C VAL A 40 5.15 16.91 -18.04
N SER A 41 4.75 16.89 -16.77
CA SER A 41 3.51 16.28 -16.32
C SER A 41 2.79 17.16 -15.30
N SER A 42 1.46 17.08 -15.32
CA SER A 42 0.55 17.74 -14.38
C SER A 42 0.45 17.02 -13.04
N ASP A 43 1.16 15.90 -12.91
CA ASP A 43 1.27 15.12 -11.69
C ASP A 43 1.68 15.94 -10.46
N SER A 44 0.99 15.71 -9.35
CA SER A 44 1.11 16.49 -8.12
C SER A 44 2.00 15.86 -7.05
N THR A 45 2.60 14.69 -7.30
CA THR A 45 3.46 14.00 -6.33
C THR A 45 4.70 13.44 -7.00
N SER A 46 5.83 13.36 -6.26
CA SER A 46 7.04 12.73 -6.78
C SER A 46 6.79 11.30 -7.26
N THR A 47 5.98 10.51 -6.53
CA THR A 47 5.68 9.13 -6.91
C THR A 47 4.85 9.02 -8.20
N SER A 48 3.90 9.93 -8.45
CA SER A 48 3.14 9.92 -9.70
C SER A 48 4.03 10.27 -10.89
N VAL A 49 4.90 11.29 -10.75
CA VAL A 49 5.86 11.66 -11.81
C VAL A 49 6.82 10.50 -12.14
N GLU A 50 7.29 9.77 -11.13
CA GLU A 50 8.13 8.58 -11.31
C GLU A 50 7.40 7.46 -12.08
N LEU A 51 6.13 7.23 -11.76
CA LEU A 51 5.30 6.28 -12.52
C LEU A 51 5.08 6.77 -13.96
N THR A 52 4.85 8.07 -14.15
CA THR A 52 4.70 8.70 -15.46
C THR A 52 5.96 8.54 -16.31
N ALA A 53 7.16 8.66 -15.74
CA ALA A 53 8.41 8.40 -16.45
C ALA A 53 8.45 6.99 -17.07
N ILE A 54 8.00 5.98 -16.31
CA ILE A 54 7.93 4.58 -16.76
C ILE A 54 6.83 4.41 -17.82
N ILE A 55 5.64 4.96 -17.58
CA ILE A 55 4.50 4.89 -18.51
C ILE A 55 4.86 5.52 -19.86
N ARG A 56 5.46 6.71 -19.86
CA ARG A 56 5.88 7.43 -21.06
C ARG A 56 6.97 6.68 -21.82
N ALA A 57 7.87 5.96 -21.13
CA ALA A 57 8.84 5.09 -21.78
C ALA A 57 8.17 3.94 -22.56
N PHE A 58 7.18 3.28 -21.96
CA PHE A 58 6.39 2.24 -22.64
C PHE A 58 5.57 2.81 -23.80
N GLN A 59 4.85 3.92 -23.61
CA GLN A 59 4.07 4.55 -24.68
C GLN A 59 4.97 4.96 -25.85
N TYR A 60 6.16 5.51 -25.57
CA TYR A 60 7.14 5.83 -26.60
C TYR A 60 7.55 4.59 -27.39
N LEU A 61 8.00 3.53 -26.70
CA LEU A 61 8.39 2.28 -27.36
C LEU A 61 7.25 1.68 -28.21
N LYS A 62 6.00 1.82 -27.76
CA LYS A 62 4.82 1.36 -28.50
C LYS A 62 4.66 2.15 -29.79
N ALA A 63 4.76 3.47 -29.71
CA ALA A 63 4.64 4.37 -30.85
C ALA A 63 5.72 4.15 -31.91
N ILE A 64 6.92 3.70 -31.51
CA ILE A 64 8.03 3.40 -32.44
C ILE A 64 8.18 1.90 -32.76
N GLY A 65 7.19 1.05 -32.42
CA GLY A 65 7.13 -0.33 -32.89
C GLY A 65 7.94 -1.37 -32.11
N PHE A 66 8.40 -1.06 -30.89
CA PHE A 66 9.23 -1.95 -30.06
C PHE A 66 8.43 -2.82 -29.07
N LYS A 67 7.15 -3.07 -29.32
CA LYS A 67 6.25 -3.80 -28.41
C LYS A 67 6.70 -5.21 -28.03
N ASN A 68 7.34 -5.93 -28.94
CA ASN A 68 7.70 -7.35 -28.76
C ASN A 68 9.15 -7.57 -28.27
N HIS A 69 9.88 -6.51 -27.94
CA HIS A 69 11.26 -6.63 -27.48
C HIS A 69 11.32 -6.81 -25.97
N PRO A 70 12.26 -7.61 -25.43
CA PRO A 70 12.50 -7.62 -24.00
C PRO A 70 12.92 -6.23 -23.51
N ILE A 71 12.36 -5.78 -22.40
CA ILE A 71 12.57 -4.46 -21.83
C ILE A 71 13.09 -4.61 -20.41
N LYS A 72 14.11 -3.80 -20.09
CA LYS A 72 14.69 -3.70 -18.77
C LYS A 72 14.57 -2.27 -18.26
N ILE A 73 13.62 -2.03 -17.35
CA ILE A 73 13.43 -0.73 -16.69
C ILE A 73 14.30 -0.65 -15.42
N ARG A 74 15.02 0.46 -15.28
CA ARG A 74 15.79 0.83 -14.10
C ARG A 74 15.24 2.11 -13.49
N CYS A 75 14.62 1.98 -12.33
CA CYS A 75 14.03 3.07 -11.54
C CYS A 75 14.69 3.05 -10.15
N ASP A 76 14.88 4.19 -9.51
CA ASP A 76 15.51 4.25 -8.17
C ASP A 76 14.49 4.16 -7.02
N VAL A 77 13.20 4.34 -7.31
CA VAL A 77 12.10 4.21 -6.33
C VAL A 77 11.87 2.74 -5.96
N VAL A 78 12.40 2.38 -4.79
CA VAL A 78 12.35 1.01 -4.25
C VAL A 78 10.92 0.45 -4.17
N ASP A 79 9.94 1.26 -3.78
CA ASP A 79 8.55 0.80 -3.67
C ASP A 79 7.97 0.42 -5.03
N ILE A 80 8.29 1.19 -6.09
CA ILE A 80 7.85 0.91 -7.44
C ILE A 80 8.45 -0.42 -7.92
N CYS A 81 9.77 -0.57 -7.81
CA CYS A 81 10.45 -1.82 -8.18
C CYS A 81 9.89 -3.03 -7.41
N ARG A 82 9.67 -2.88 -6.10
CA ARG A 82 9.15 -3.94 -5.23
C ARG A 82 7.75 -4.38 -5.66
N ARG A 83 6.84 -3.43 -5.95
CA ARG A 83 5.46 -3.74 -6.31
C ARG A 83 5.37 -4.42 -7.67
N LEU A 84 6.14 -3.94 -8.65
CA LEU A 84 6.16 -4.50 -9.99
C LEU A 84 6.78 -5.90 -10.01
N ASN A 85 7.93 -6.11 -9.34
CA ASN A 85 8.56 -7.43 -9.26
C ASN A 85 7.71 -8.46 -8.49
N LYS A 86 6.81 -8.01 -7.60
CA LYS A 86 5.84 -8.88 -6.91
C LYS A 86 4.53 -9.08 -7.66
N ASN A 87 4.40 -8.55 -8.88
CA ASN A 87 3.17 -8.54 -9.66
C ASN A 87 1.95 -8.08 -8.83
N THR A 88 2.13 -7.02 -8.04
CA THR A 88 1.14 -6.59 -7.04
C THR A 88 -0.19 -6.21 -7.70
N PHE A 89 -0.14 -5.70 -8.93
CA PHE A 89 -1.33 -5.39 -9.73
C PHE A 89 -2.22 -6.62 -9.99
N ASN A 90 -1.71 -7.85 -10.04
CA ASN A 90 -2.57 -9.05 -10.19
C ASN A 90 -3.50 -9.23 -8.98
N LYS A 91 -3.02 -8.90 -7.78
CA LYS A 91 -3.86 -8.90 -6.57
C LYS A 91 -4.87 -7.74 -6.59
N TRP A 92 -4.49 -6.62 -7.18
CA TRP A 92 -5.37 -5.46 -7.33
C TRP A 92 -6.47 -5.72 -8.35
N ASP A 93 -6.17 -6.39 -9.48
CA ASP A 93 -7.18 -6.83 -10.45
C ASP A 93 -8.23 -7.70 -9.78
N ALA A 94 -7.81 -8.69 -8.98
CA ALA A 94 -8.72 -9.57 -8.24
C ALA A 94 -9.60 -8.84 -7.20
N SER A 95 -9.23 -7.61 -6.83
CA SER A 95 -9.95 -6.78 -5.86
C SER A 95 -10.68 -5.60 -6.53
N ASN A 96 -10.82 -5.61 -7.87
CA ASN A 96 -11.32 -4.48 -8.67
C ASN A 96 -10.63 -3.15 -8.32
N TRP A 97 -9.35 -3.22 -7.94
CA TRP A 97 -8.55 -2.07 -7.54
C TRP A 97 -9.12 -1.27 -6.35
N GLN A 98 -9.97 -1.90 -5.53
CA GLN A 98 -10.60 -1.33 -4.34
C GLN A 98 -10.14 -2.04 -3.06
N LYS A 99 -10.21 -1.32 -1.93
CA LYS A 99 -10.13 -1.88 -0.58
C LYS A 99 -11.50 -2.44 -0.20
N SER A 100 -11.54 -3.23 0.88
CA SER A 100 -12.82 -3.68 1.49
C SER A 100 -13.73 -2.51 1.90
N SER A 101 -13.17 -1.33 2.13
CA SER A 101 -13.92 -0.11 2.43
C SER A 101 -14.49 0.60 1.19
N GLY A 102 -14.31 0.06 -0.02
CA GLY A 102 -14.69 0.70 -1.30
C GLY A 102 -13.72 1.75 -1.82
N ASN A 103 -12.75 2.18 -1.00
CA ASN A 103 -11.76 3.19 -1.39
C ASN A 103 -10.70 2.61 -2.36
N PRO A 104 -10.05 3.44 -3.19
CA PRO A 104 -8.90 3.03 -4.01
C PRO A 104 -7.84 2.24 -3.23
N ILE A 105 -7.34 1.15 -3.83
CA ILE A 105 -6.39 0.23 -3.17
C ILE A 105 -5.02 0.86 -2.87
N THR A 106 -4.61 1.84 -3.67
CA THR A 106 -3.32 2.53 -3.56
C THR A 106 -3.48 4.00 -3.93
N PRO A 107 -2.66 4.91 -3.37
CA PRO A 107 -2.49 6.24 -3.97
C PRO A 107 -1.96 6.10 -5.41
N ASN A 108 -2.21 7.10 -6.25
CA ASN A 108 -1.83 7.13 -7.67
C ASN A 108 -2.40 5.94 -8.47
N ILE A 109 -3.66 5.57 -8.15
CA ILE A 109 -4.33 4.41 -8.72
C ILE A 109 -4.39 4.45 -10.25
N GLN A 110 -4.60 5.63 -10.83
CA GLN A 110 -4.64 5.84 -12.28
C GLN A 110 -3.33 5.45 -12.95
N HIS A 111 -2.19 5.93 -12.44
CA HIS A 111 -0.85 5.58 -12.92
C HIS A 111 -0.57 4.09 -12.78
N TRP A 112 -0.85 3.53 -11.62
CA TRP A 112 -0.65 2.11 -11.39
C TRP A 112 -1.48 1.24 -12.32
N PHE A 113 -2.75 1.63 -12.56
CA PHE A 113 -3.64 0.93 -13.46
C PHE A 113 -3.14 0.99 -14.91
N MET A 114 -2.82 2.19 -15.39
CA MET A 114 -2.26 2.39 -16.74
C MET A 114 -0.97 1.60 -16.94
N LEU A 115 -0.04 1.69 -16.00
CA LEU A 115 1.21 0.91 -16.03
C LEU A 115 0.93 -0.60 -16.06
N SER A 116 -0.04 -1.09 -15.28
CA SER A 116 -0.40 -2.51 -15.30
C SER A 116 -0.92 -2.96 -16.67
N LYS A 117 -1.69 -2.11 -17.36
CA LYS A 117 -2.21 -2.40 -18.71
C LYS A 117 -1.09 -2.45 -19.73
N LEU A 118 -0.15 -1.50 -19.69
CA LEU A 118 1.03 -1.51 -20.55
C LEU A 118 1.88 -2.75 -20.31
N ILE A 119 2.14 -3.11 -19.05
CA ILE A 119 2.93 -4.31 -18.73
C ILE A 119 2.25 -5.58 -19.27
N LYS A 120 0.93 -5.71 -19.10
CA LYS A 120 0.15 -6.81 -19.69
C LYS A 120 0.21 -6.83 -21.21
N GLU A 121 0.14 -5.65 -21.83
CA GLU A 121 0.18 -5.49 -23.28
C GLU A 121 1.53 -5.92 -23.89
N TYR A 122 2.64 -5.60 -23.20
CA TYR A 122 4.00 -6.01 -23.59
C TYR A 122 4.34 -7.45 -23.21
N GLY A 123 3.60 -8.02 -22.25
CA GLY A 123 3.84 -9.35 -21.70
C GLY A 123 4.77 -9.30 -20.49
N TYR A 124 4.37 -9.94 -19.40
CA TYR A 124 5.11 -9.93 -18.12
C TYR A 124 6.53 -10.46 -18.25
N ASP A 125 6.72 -11.57 -18.97
CA ASP A 125 8.02 -12.22 -19.12
C ASP A 125 9.00 -11.38 -19.95
N ASN A 126 8.49 -10.43 -20.73
CA ASN A 126 9.31 -9.51 -21.52
C ASN A 126 9.83 -8.34 -20.69
N ILE A 127 9.33 -8.10 -19.47
CA ILE A 127 9.65 -6.91 -18.69
C ILE A 127 10.42 -7.29 -17.42
N LYS A 128 11.62 -6.72 -17.29
CA LYS A 128 12.44 -6.84 -16.09
C LYS A 128 12.61 -5.49 -15.42
N ILE A 129 12.32 -5.40 -14.12
CA ILE A 129 12.43 -4.15 -13.37
C ILE A 129 13.48 -4.27 -12.28
N GLN A 130 14.40 -3.32 -12.24
CA GLN A 130 15.50 -3.31 -11.29
C GLN A 130 15.72 -1.93 -10.70
N LYS A 131 16.35 -1.90 -9.52
CA LYS A 131 16.85 -0.66 -8.96
C LYS A 131 17.93 -0.09 -9.87
N ALA A 132 17.85 1.20 -10.19
CA ALA A 132 18.90 1.86 -10.95
C ALA A 132 20.22 1.86 -10.17
N PRO A 133 21.34 1.37 -10.76
CA PRO A 133 22.66 1.57 -10.20
C PRO A 133 23.03 3.05 -10.26
N LYS A 134 23.89 3.49 -9.33
CA LYS A 134 24.52 4.81 -9.44
C LYS A 134 25.39 4.83 -10.69
N GLY A 135 25.29 5.89 -11.50
CA GLY A 135 26.05 6.03 -12.72
C GLY A 135 25.57 7.19 -13.59
N ASP A 136 26.22 7.37 -14.74
CA ASP A 136 25.97 8.53 -15.59
C ASP A 136 24.56 8.54 -16.19
N HIS A 137 24.02 7.40 -16.62
CA HIS A 137 22.65 7.36 -17.16
C HIS A 137 21.58 7.72 -16.13
N HIS A 138 21.75 7.33 -14.85
CA HIS A 138 20.86 7.76 -13.77
C HIS A 138 20.98 9.26 -13.53
N ARG A 139 22.20 9.80 -13.49
CA ARG A 139 22.42 11.26 -13.36
C ARG A 139 21.84 12.05 -14.52
N ILE A 140 21.92 11.51 -15.73
CA ILE A 140 21.35 12.11 -16.94
C ILE A 140 19.82 12.10 -16.84
N ALA A 141 19.19 10.96 -16.50
CA ALA A 141 17.75 10.90 -16.30
C ALA A 141 17.31 11.95 -15.24
N HIS A 142 18.04 12.02 -14.13
CA HIS A 142 17.76 13.01 -13.09
C HIS A 142 17.93 14.47 -13.52
N ARG A 143 18.92 14.75 -14.37
CA ARG A 143 19.10 16.09 -14.93
C ARG A 143 17.94 16.46 -15.84
N TYR A 144 17.51 15.56 -16.72
CA TYR A 144 16.51 15.85 -17.73
C TYR A 144 15.08 15.83 -17.19
N SER A 145 14.79 15.07 -16.12
CA SER A 145 13.54 15.22 -15.37
C SER A 145 13.38 16.65 -14.83
N ARG A 146 14.46 17.25 -14.30
CA ARG A 146 14.48 18.66 -13.87
C ARG A 146 14.41 19.67 -15.01
N VAL A 147 14.86 19.32 -16.22
CA VAL A 147 14.64 20.14 -17.41
C VAL A 147 13.15 20.13 -17.76
N GLY A 148 12.48 18.98 -17.64
CA GLY A 148 11.04 18.83 -17.81
C GLY A 148 10.22 19.80 -16.95
N ASN A 149 10.62 20.04 -15.69
CA ASN A 149 9.95 21.01 -14.80
C ASN A 149 9.90 22.45 -15.35
N LYS A 150 10.79 22.80 -16.29
CA LYS A 150 10.88 24.14 -16.89
C LYS A 150 10.01 24.31 -18.13
N LEU A 151 9.42 23.25 -18.64
CA LEU A 151 8.52 23.29 -19.79
C LEU A 151 7.15 23.84 -19.39
N ASP A 152 6.38 24.26 -20.40
CA ASP A 152 4.99 24.65 -20.20
C ASP A 152 4.12 23.42 -20.02
N ILE A 153 3.22 23.44 -19.04
CA ILE A 153 2.35 22.30 -18.75
C ILE A 153 1.39 21.99 -19.92
N SER A 154 1.08 22.98 -20.77
CA SER A 154 0.33 22.75 -22.01
C SER A 154 1.03 21.79 -22.98
N GLU A 155 2.32 21.52 -22.77
CA GLU A 155 3.13 20.59 -23.56
C GLU A 155 3.23 19.18 -22.94
N GLU A 156 2.36 18.80 -21.99
CA GLU A 156 2.39 17.48 -21.32
C GLU A 156 2.34 16.26 -22.27
N ASN A 157 1.79 16.44 -23.46
CA ASN A 157 1.70 15.41 -24.50
C ASN A 157 2.81 15.50 -25.56
N ILE A 158 3.82 16.33 -25.33
CA ILE A 158 4.98 16.48 -26.20
C ILE A 158 6.19 15.82 -25.53
N LEU A 159 6.74 14.82 -26.19
CA LEU A 159 8.03 14.24 -25.87
C LEU A 159 9.14 15.02 -26.56
N TYR A 160 10.11 15.46 -25.77
CA TYR A 160 11.34 16.06 -26.25
C TYR A 160 12.43 14.99 -26.38
N ILE A 161 12.89 14.78 -27.61
CA ILE A 161 13.78 13.68 -27.99
C ILE A 161 15.16 14.24 -28.31
N LEU A 162 16.18 13.64 -27.69
CA LEU A 162 17.58 13.90 -27.97
C LEU A 162 18.26 12.70 -28.61
N ASP A 163 18.76 12.89 -29.83
CA ASP A 163 19.46 11.85 -30.60
C ASP A 163 20.73 11.33 -29.89
N SER A 164 21.09 10.08 -30.17
CA SER A 164 22.22 9.34 -29.59
C SER A 164 23.59 10.00 -29.74
N ASN A 165 23.77 10.83 -30.76
CA ASN A 165 25.07 11.42 -31.13
C ASN A 165 25.33 12.79 -30.49
N LYS A 166 24.39 13.36 -29.73
CA LYS A 166 24.52 14.69 -29.14
C LYS A 166 25.00 14.62 -27.69
N ASP A 167 25.87 15.55 -27.28
CA ASP A 167 26.37 15.65 -25.91
C ASP A 167 25.24 16.11 -24.96
N PRO A 168 24.82 15.26 -24.00
CA PRO A 168 23.75 15.59 -23.07
C PRO A 168 24.09 16.76 -22.13
N ASN A 169 25.37 17.16 -22.03
CA ASN A 169 25.79 18.23 -21.13
C ASN A 169 25.70 19.64 -21.72
N LYS A 170 25.70 19.79 -23.04
CA LYS A 170 25.83 21.09 -23.73
C LYS A 170 24.53 21.59 -24.39
N LEU A 171 23.39 21.00 -24.05
CA LEU A 171 22.18 21.14 -24.87
C LEU A 171 21.27 22.34 -24.52
N LYS A 172 20.59 22.86 -25.56
CA LYS A 172 19.46 23.78 -25.48
C LYS A 172 18.17 23.09 -25.96
N ILE A 173 17.03 23.35 -25.30
CA ILE A 173 15.73 22.69 -25.57
C ILE A 173 15.28 22.84 -27.04
N ASN A 174 15.58 23.98 -27.67
CA ASN A 174 15.26 24.25 -29.07
C ASN A 174 15.96 23.32 -30.09
N GLN A 175 16.91 22.49 -29.67
CA GLN A 175 17.61 21.52 -30.50
C GLN A 175 17.03 20.10 -30.41
N CYS A 176 15.99 19.89 -29.61
CA CYS A 176 15.30 18.62 -29.44
C CYS A 176 14.27 18.41 -30.55
N LYS A 177 14.14 17.16 -31.02
CA LYS A 177 12.98 16.76 -31.83
C LYS A 177 11.77 16.68 -30.91
N LYS A 178 10.59 17.06 -31.41
CA LYS A 178 9.32 16.94 -30.69
C LYS A 178 8.53 15.76 -31.26
N MET A 179 7.95 14.94 -30.39
CA MET A 179 7.03 13.87 -30.76
C MET A 179 5.76 14.02 -29.94
N TYR A 180 4.62 14.07 -30.61
CA TYR A 180 3.32 14.05 -29.95
C TYR A 180 2.98 12.62 -29.57
N ILE A 181 2.48 12.45 -28.36
CA ILE A 181 1.99 11.17 -27.86
C ILE A 181 0.58 11.34 -27.32
N SER A 182 -0.21 10.27 -27.30
CA SER A 182 -1.57 10.31 -26.78
C SER A 182 -1.59 10.83 -25.34
N SER A 183 -2.69 11.49 -24.99
CA SER A 183 -2.84 11.98 -23.63
C SER A 183 -2.89 10.83 -22.64
N PHE A 184 -2.38 11.07 -21.44
CA PHE A 184 -2.44 10.10 -20.35
C PHE A 184 -3.87 9.66 -20.04
N ILE A 185 -4.85 10.55 -20.24
CA ILE A 185 -6.27 10.32 -19.96
C ILE A 185 -6.95 9.50 -21.08
N GLU A 186 -6.60 9.74 -22.34
CA GLU A 186 -7.20 9.00 -23.47
C GLU A 186 -6.82 7.52 -23.47
N ASP A 187 -5.64 7.18 -22.95
CA ASP A 187 -5.20 5.79 -22.87
C ASP A 187 -5.79 5.04 -21.65
N LEU A 188 -6.38 5.75 -20.69
CA LEU A 188 -7.08 5.11 -19.57
C LEU A 188 -8.40 4.52 -20.08
N PRO A 189 -8.71 3.25 -19.78
CA PRO A 189 -10.02 2.67 -20.07
C PRO A 189 -11.15 3.56 -19.51
N ALA A 190 -12.22 3.73 -20.28
CA ALA A 190 -13.39 4.50 -19.86
C ALA A 190 -13.96 3.99 -18.52
N GLU A 191 -13.93 2.68 -18.32
CA GLU A 191 -14.26 2.05 -17.04
C GLU A 191 -13.07 2.06 -16.10
N LYS A 192 -13.24 2.76 -14.97
CA LYS A 192 -12.29 2.78 -13.86
C LYS A 192 -12.80 1.84 -12.77
N PRO A 193 -12.19 0.66 -12.56
CA PRO A 193 -12.72 -0.36 -11.65
C PRO A 193 -12.94 0.14 -10.21
N TRP A 194 -12.15 1.13 -9.78
CA TRP A 194 -12.26 1.72 -8.45
C TRP A 194 -13.37 2.74 -8.28
N GLU A 195 -13.99 3.21 -9.37
CA GLU A 195 -15.17 4.09 -9.33
C GLU A 195 -16.47 3.29 -9.43
N LEU A 196 -16.40 2.00 -9.75
CA LEU A 196 -17.58 1.13 -9.77
C LEU A 196 -18.09 0.91 -8.34
N PRO A 197 -19.41 0.92 -8.12
CA PRO A 197 -19.95 0.48 -6.84
C PRO A 197 -19.42 -0.93 -6.56
N LEU A 198 -19.02 -1.18 -5.31
CA LEU A 198 -18.62 -2.52 -4.90
C LEU A 198 -19.72 -3.48 -5.37
N PRO A 199 -19.38 -4.56 -6.09
CA PRO A 199 -20.38 -5.54 -6.47
C PRO A 199 -21.11 -5.91 -5.19
N ILE A 200 -22.46 -5.83 -5.22
CA ILE A 200 -23.30 -6.27 -4.10
C ILE A 200 -22.74 -7.63 -3.73
N PRO A 201 -22.19 -7.80 -2.51
CA PRO A 201 -21.50 -9.03 -2.19
C PRO A 201 -22.51 -10.14 -2.43
N ALA A 202 -22.21 -11.00 -3.41
CA ALA A 202 -22.90 -12.28 -3.49
C ALA A 202 -22.88 -12.84 -2.08
N PRO A 203 -24.02 -13.30 -1.53
CA PRO A 203 -24.04 -13.87 -0.19
C PRO A 203 -22.86 -14.84 -0.14
N PRO A 204 -21.93 -14.65 0.81
CA PRO A 204 -20.62 -15.23 0.69
C PRO A 204 -20.80 -16.73 0.45
N PRO A 205 -20.20 -17.33 -0.60
CA PRO A 205 -20.10 -18.77 -0.62
C PRO A 205 -19.48 -19.14 0.72
N LYS A 206 -20.08 -20.10 1.44
CA LYS A 206 -19.60 -20.56 2.76
C LYS A 206 -18.14 -20.99 2.63
N LYS A 207 -17.22 -20.02 2.65
CA LYS A 207 -15.80 -20.23 2.80
C LYS A 207 -15.67 -20.50 4.28
N VAL A 208 -15.62 -21.78 4.58
CA VAL A 208 -15.00 -22.28 5.81
C VAL A 208 -13.63 -21.64 5.81
N ALA A 209 -13.51 -20.51 6.52
CA ALA A 209 -12.22 -20.03 6.94
C ALA A 209 -11.56 -21.24 7.59
N LYS A 210 -10.29 -21.52 7.29
CA LYS A 210 -9.46 -22.11 8.33
C LYS A 210 -9.46 -21.08 9.45
N LYS A 211 -10.48 -21.21 10.30
CA LYS A 211 -10.61 -20.53 11.57
C LYS A 211 -9.30 -20.90 12.25
N ASP A 212 -8.52 -19.89 12.59
CA ASP A 212 -7.47 -20.11 13.57
C ASP A 212 -8.23 -20.48 14.85
N GLU A 213 -8.48 -21.78 15.00
CA GLU A 213 -9.25 -22.38 16.09
C GLU A 213 -8.56 -22.18 17.45
N SER A 214 -7.36 -21.59 17.45
CA SER A 214 -6.56 -21.31 18.63
C SER A 214 -6.99 -20.07 19.43
N ARG A 215 -7.84 -19.17 18.88
CA ARG A 215 -8.32 -18.00 19.65
C ARG A 215 -9.69 -18.27 20.27
N ILE A 216 -9.65 -18.81 21.48
CA ILE A 216 -10.78 -18.92 22.39
C ILE A 216 -11.44 -17.54 22.55
N LYS A 217 -12.66 -17.39 22.02
CA LYS A 217 -13.51 -16.22 22.28
C LYS A 217 -14.12 -16.41 23.66
N TRP A 218 -13.52 -15.80 24.68
CA TRP A 218 -13.96 -15.93 26.07
C TRP A 218 -15.17 -15.07 26.44
N PHE A 219 -15.58 -14.16 25.56
CA PHE A 219 -16.71 -13.27 25.79
C PHE A 219 -17.71 -13.33 24.63
N ASP A 220 -18.97 -13.61 24.95
CA ASP A 220 -20.13 -13.49 24.08
C ASP A 220 -21.11 -12.46 24.67
N ARG A 221 -21.32 -11.37 23.93
CA ARG A 221 -22.15 -10.23 24.34
C ARG A 221 -23.61 -10.60 24.60
N ASN A 222 -24.07 -11.74 24.06
CA ASN A 222 -25.44 -12.21 24.20
C ASN A 222 -25.64 -13.19 25.37
N LYS A 223 -24.56 -13.60 26.06
CA LYS A 223 -24.61 -14.65 27.09
C LYS A 223 -24.14 -14.22 28.47
N LEU A 224 -23.37 -13.14 28.58
CA LEU A 224 -22.74 -12.72 29.84
C LEU A 224 -23.23 -11.34 30.26
N ASN A 225 -23.77 -11.25 31.49
CA ASN A 225 -24.14 -9.99 32.11
C ASN A 225 -22.88 -9.17 32.41
N THR A 226 -22.92 -7.87 32.08
CA THR A 226 -21.82 -6.94 32.34
C THR A 226 -22.23 -5.89 33.37
N THR A 227 -21.34 -5.59 34.30
CA THR A 227 -21.49 -4.54 35.30
C THR A 227 -20.44 -3.46 35.07
N MET A 228 -20.82 -2.19 35.18
CA MET A 228 -19.87 -1.08 35.11
C MET A 228 -19.11 -0.96 36.43
N VAL A 229 -17.79 -0.98 36.37
CA VAL A 229 -16.91 -0.90 37.55
C VAL A 229 -15.95 0.27 37.38
N GLU A 230 -15.69 0.99 38.47
CA GLU A 230 -14.69 2.06 38.51
C GLU A 230 -13.32 1.50 38.16
N LEU A 231 -12.67 2.10 37.16
CA LEU A 231 -11.38 1.65 36.65
C LEU A 231 -10.29 1.66 37.73
N ASN A 232 -10.42 2.52 38.74
CA ASN A 232 -9.48 2.64 39.87
C ASN A 232 -9.64 1.56 40.94
N LYS A 233 -10.76 0.83 40.95
CA LYS A 233 -10.97 -0.32 41.84
C LYS A 233 -10.40 -1.62 41.28
N ILE A 234 -9.85 -1.61 40.06
CA ILE A 234 -9.30 -2.80 39.40
C ILE A 234 -7.78 -2.78 39.48
N ILE A 235 -7.20 -3.85 40.05
CA ILE A 235 -5.75 -4.02 40.24
C ILE A 235 -5.24 -5.30 39.57
N LEU A 236 -3.93 -5.35 39.32
CA LEU A 236 -3.27 -6.52 38.77
C LEU A 236 -2.76 -7.40 39.92
N THR A 237 -3.27 -8.62 40.03
CA THR A 237 -2.76 -9.60 41.01
C THR A 237 -2.35 -10.93 40.38
N GLU A 238 -2.74 -11.19 39.13
CA GLU A 238 -2.39 -12.44 38.44
C GLU A 238 -0.97 -12.35 37.87
N ASP A 239 -0.17 -13.37 38.13
CA ASP A 239 1.25 -13.46 37.74
C ASP A 239 1.49 -13.18 36.25
N ILE A 240 0.57 -13.62 35.39
CA ILE A 240 0.67 -13.42 33.94
C ILE A 240 0.64 -11.94 33.54
N HIS A 241 -0.13 -11.12 34.27
CA HIS A 241 -0.21 -9.68 34.02
C HIS A 241 0.99 -8.96 34.62
N LEU A 242 1.43 -9.40 35.81
CA LEU A 242 2.59 -8.82 36.51
C LEU A 242 3.92 -9.10 35.79
N LYS A 243 4.06 -10.26 35.14
CA LYS A 243 5.27 -10.67 34.41
C LYS A 243 5.29 -10.22 32.94
N ALA A 244 4.27 -9.50 32.48
CA ALA A 244 4.18 -9.03 31.11
C ALA A 244 5.28 -7.97 30.81
N LYS A 245 6.20 -8.30 29.89
CA LYS A 245 7.31 -7.40 29.50
C LYS A 245 6.92 -6.38 28.43
N GLU A 246 6.02 -6.77 27.53
CA GLU A 246 5.58 -5.95 26.40
C GLU A 246 4.09 -6.14 26.17
N ILE A 247 3.40 -5.05 25.82
CA ILE A 247 1.96 -5.06 25.50
C ILE A 247 1.78 -4.55 24.08
N SER A 248 1.24 -5.40 23.20
CA SER A 248 0.80 -4.97 21.88
C SER A 248 -0.65 -4.51 21.90
N PHE A 249 -0.87 -3.23 21.59
CA PHE A 249 -2.22 -2.65 21.57
C PHE A 249 -2.99 -2.90 20.27
N ASN A 250 -2.35 -3.36 19.19
CA ASN A 250 -3.02 -3.71 17.91
C ASN A 250 -4.08 -2.69 17.42
N GLY A 251 -3.83 -1.40 17.59
CA GLY A 251 -4.76 -0.32 17.21
C GLY A 251 -5.88 0.02 18.22
N ILE A 252 -5.97 -0.70 19.35
CA ILE A 252 -6.94 -0.45 20.43
C ILE A 252 -6.79 0.98 20.98
N LEU A 253 -5.55 1.46 21.19
CA LEU A 253 -5.33 2.85 21.66
C LEU A 253 -5.97 3.88 20.73
N LYS A 254 -5.79 3.74 19.41
CA LYS A 254 -6.41 4.66 18.44
C LYS A 254 -7.93 4.57 18.49
N LYS A 255 -8.47 3.35 18.58
CA LYS A 255 -9.92 3.11 18.64
C LYS A 255 -10.55 3.72 19.90
N LEU A 256 -9.93 3.53 21.06
CA LEU A 256 -10.40 4.08 22.33
C LEU A 256 -10.21 5.59 22.39
N ASN A 257 -9.12 6.14 21.82
CA ASN A 257 -8.92 7.58 21.82
C ASN A 257 -10.01 8.32 21.04
N SER A 258 -10.53 7.71 19.96
CA SER A 258 -11.63 8.25 19.15
C SER A 258 -13.03 7.87 19.64
N SER A 259 -13.16 7.13 20.73
CA SER A 259 -14.44 6.69 21.33
C SER A 259 -14.62 7.29 22.71
N ASP A 260 -15.83 7.68 23.08
CA ASP A 260 -16.13 8.18 24.42
C ASP A 260 -16.50 7.06 25.40
N GLU A 261 -16.72 5.85 24.88
CA GLU A 261 -17.11 4.69 25.68
C GLU A 261 -16.30 3.43 25.35
N ILE A 262 -16.20 2.54 26.33
CA ILE A 262 -15.64 1.19 26.20
C ILE A 262 -16.80 0.21 26.13
N THR A 263 -16.93 -0.51 25.01
CA THR A 263 -18.05 -1.44 24.76
C THR A 263 -17.69 -2.91 24.93
N ILE A 264 -16.40 -3.22 25.02
CA ILE A 264 -15.89 -4.58 25.21
C ILE A 264 -15.57 -4.74 26.70
N PRO A 265 -16.16 -5.72 27.40
CA PRO A 265 -15.87 -5.88 28.81
C PRO A 265 -14.54 -6.59 29.07
N ILE A 266 -14.07 -6.43 30.29
CA ILE A 266 -12.95 -7.18 30.87
C ILE A 266 -13.48 -8.18 31.91
N ALA A 267 -12.75 -9.26 32.21
CA ALA A 267 -13.13 -10.16 33.30
C ALA A 267 -12.39 -9.78 34.57
N ILE A 268 -13.11 -9.71 35.68
CA ILE A 268 -12.56 -9.34 36.99
C ILE A 268 -13.07 -10.28 38.07
N ARG A 269 -12.29 -10.40 39.14
CA ARG A 269 -12.63 -11.18 40.33
C ARG A 269 -12.68 -10.28 41.57
N PRO A 270 -13.74 -10.32 42.38
CA PRO A 270 -13.79 -9.54 43.61
C PRO A 270 -12.65 -9.93 44.55
N ILE A 271 -12.06 -8.94 45.20
CA ILE A 271 -11.10 -9.12 46.30
C ILE A 271 -11.53 -8.25 47.49
N GLU A 272 -10.75 -8.26 48.57
CA GLU A 272 -11.07 -7.53 49.79
C GLU A 272 -11.27 -6.02 49.56
N ASN A 273 -12.07 -5.40 50.42
CA ASN A 273 -12.29 -3.96 50.47
C ASN A 273 -12.91 -3.34 49.20
N GLY A 274 -13.70 -4.11 48.44
CA GLY A 274 -14.42 -3.61 47.27
C GLY A 274 -13.53 -3.36 46.04
N TYR A 275 -12.31 -3.89 46.06
CA TYR A 275 -11.43 -3.94 44.90
C TYR A 275 -11.68 -5.20 44.08
N TYR A 276 -11.13 -5.20 42.87
CA TYR A 276 -11.20 -6.33 41.96
C TYR A 276 -9.82 -6.65 41.38
N SER A 277 -9.52 -7.93 41.27
CA SER A 277 -8.39 -8.42 40.50
C SER A 277 -8.75 -8.57 39.03
N LEU A 278 -7.87 -8.15 38.12
CA LEU A 278 -8.02 -8.35 36.69
C LEU A 278 -7.76 -9.82 36.30
N VAL A 279 -8.78 -10.49 35.78
CA VAL A 279 -8.71 -11.88 35.30
C VAL A 279 -8.37 -11.91 33.81
N ALA A 280 -9.14 -11.24 32.95
CA ALA A 280 -8.92 -11.22 31.50
C ALA A 280 -9.18 -9.84 30.89
N GLY A 281 -8.55 -9.54 29.73
CA GLY A 281 -8.67 -8.23 29.08
C GLY A 281 -7.53 -7.25 29.39
N PHE A 282 -6.34 -7.77 29.73
CA PHE A 282 -5.15 -6.99 30.09
C PHE A 282 -4.80 -5.84 29.14
N THR A 283 -4.80 -6.09 27.83
CA THR A 283 -4.51 -5.04 26.83
C THR A 283 -5.54 -3.91 26.87
N LEU A 284 -6.82 -4.24 27.05
CA LEU A 284 -7.89 -3.26 27.07
C LEU A 284 -7.87 -2.43 28.35
N PHE A 285 -7.70 -3.09 29.51
CA PHE A 285 -7.51 -2.43 30.80
C PHE A 285 -6.32 -1.46 30.77
N SER A 286 -5.17 -1.92 30.28
CA SER A 286 -3.96 -1.11 30.17
C SER A 286 -4.18 0.10 29.25
N ALA A 287 -4.83 -0.09 28.11
CA ALA A 287 -5.14 1.00 27.18
C ALA A 287 -6.08 2.05 27.83
N ALA A 288 -7.09 1.61 28.56
CA ALA A 288 -8.03 2.49 29.26
C ALA A 288 -7.31 3.33 30.34
N LYS A 289 -6.43 2.69 31.13
CA LYS A 289 -5.61 3.35 32.15
C LYS A 289 -4.67 4.39 31.55
N ILE A 290 -3.97 4.05 30.46
CA ILE A 290 -3.03 4.96 29.78
C ILE A 290 -3.74 6.20 29.24
N LEU A 291 -4.93 6.04 28.67
CA LEU A 291 -5.68 7.17 28.09
C LEU A 291 -6.26 8.10 29.15
N GLY A 292 -6.45 7.65 30.40
CA GLY A 292 -6.82 8.48 31.54
C GLY A 292 -8.19 9.16 31.47
N LYS A 293 -8.96 8.95 30.40
CA LYS A 293 -10.26 9.61 30.16
C LYS A 293 -11.47 8.78 30.56
N PHE A 294 -11.28 7.54 31.02
CA PHE A 294 -12.36 6.63 31.38
C PHE A 294 -12.41 6.43 32.89
N GLU A 295 -13.55 6.74 33.50
CA GLU A 295 -13.78 6.51 34.93
C GLU A 295 -14.33 5.10 35.20
N TYR A 296 -15.18 4.60 34.31
CA TYR A 296 -15.81 3.28 34.42
C TYR A 296 -15.52 2.40 33.20
N ILE A 297 -15.49 1.09 33.41
CA ILE A 297 -15.31 0.09 32.36
C ILE A 297 -16.30 -1.07 32.55
N PRO A 298 -16.90 -1.61 31.47
CA PRO A 298 -17.76 -2.77 31.61
C PRO A 298 -16.94 -4.01 31.99
N CYS A 299 -17.47 -4.80 32.91
CA CYS A 299 -16.80 -5.95 33.49
C CYS A 299 -17.74 -7.15 33.59
N VAL A 300 -17.18 -8.34 33.37
CA VAL A 300 -17.77 -9.62 33.78
C VAL A 300 -17.15 -10.01 35.10
N ILE A 301 -17.98 -10.20 36.13
CA ILE A 301 -17.53 -10.61 37.46
C ILE A 301 -17.47 -12.15 37.50
N THR A 302 -16.36 -12.70 37.97
CA THR A 302 -16.14 -14.14 38.12
C THR A 302 -15.38 -14.43 39.41
N ASP A 303 -15.60 -15.60 40.00
CA ASP A 303 -14.85 -16.05 41.17
C ASP A 303 -13.55 -16.80 40.78
N LEU A 304 -13.31 -16.99 39.47
CA LEU A 304 -12.21 -17.77 38.94
C LEU A 304 -10.90 -16.97 38.83
N THR A 305 -9.77 -17.67 38.98
CA THR A 305 -8.43 -17.14 38.64
C THR A 305 -8.26 -17.00 37.13
N HIS A 306 -7.20 -16.36 36.65
CA HIS A 306 -6.93 -16.30 35.20
C HIS A 306 -6.88 -17.69 34.57
N GLU A 307 -6.12 -18.61 35.15
CA GLU A 307 -5.96 -19.96 34.60
C GLU A 307 -7.28 -20.74 34.60
N ASP A 308 -8.02 -20.69 35.71
CA ASP A 308 -9.27 -21.44 35.84
C ASP A 308 -10.37 -20.83 34.96
N PHE A 309 -10.36 -19.52 34.77
CA PHE A 309 -11.26 -18.83 33.87
C PHE A 309 -11.09 -19.34 32.43
N PHE A 310 -9.85 -19.42 31.93
CA PHE A 310 -9.61 -19.92 30.58
C PHE A 310 -9.90 -21.42 30.45
N LYS A 311 -9.58 -22.25 31.46
CA LYS A 311 -9.99 -23.68 31.47
C LYS A 311 -11.51 -23.86 31.45
N TYR A 312 -12.25 -23.04 32.21
CA TYR A 312 -13.71 -23.05 32.23
C TYR A 312 -14.30 -22.67 30.86
N ILE A 313 -13.70 -21.68 30.20
CA ILE A 313 -14.14 -21.25 28.87
C ILE A 313 -13.82 -22.32 27.82
N GLU A 314 -12.66 -22.95 27.89
CA GLU A 314 -12.30 -24.08 27.03
C GLU A 314 -13.31 -25.22 27.17
N SER A 315 -13.60 -25.68 28.40
CA SER A 315 -14.56 -26.75 28.64
C SER A 315 -15.99 -26.40 28.19
N LYS A 316 -16.42 -25.14 28.39
CA LYS A 316 -17.73 -24.68 27.89
C LYS A 316 -17.80 -24.60 26.37
N ASN A 317 -16.70 -24.28 25.70
CA ASN A 317 -16.66 -24.29 24.24
C ASN A 317 -16.67 -25.72 23.68
N GLU A 318 -16.06 -26.68 24.38
CA GLU A 318 -16.11 -28.10 24.04
C GLU A 318 -17.50 -28.72 24.26
N GLU A 319 -18.20 -28.38 25.35
CA GLU A 319 -19.59 -28.80 25.59
C GLU A 319 -20.55 -28.29 24.50
N ASN A 320 -20.39 -27.04 24.06
CA ASN A 320 -21.20 -26.44 23.00
C ASN A 320 -20.83 -26.91 21.58
N ALA A 321 -19.74 -27.67 21.43
CA ALA A 321 -19.26 -28.21 20.15
C ALA A 321 -19.62 -29.70 19.96
N LYS A 322 -20.20 -30.36 20.97
CA LYS A 322 -20.83 -31.68 20.81
C LYS A 322 -22.22 -31.51 20.18
N PRO A 323 -22.55 -32.29 19.13
CA PRO A 323 -23.76 -32.11 18.32
C PRO A 323 -25.06 -32.35 19.07
#